data_AF-A0A4Z2B2V5-F1
#
_entry.id   AF-A0A4Z2B2V5-F1
#
_cell.length_a   1.000
_cell.length_b   1.000
_cell.length_c   1.000
_cell.angle_alpha   90.00
_cell.angle_beta   90.00
_cell.angle_gamma   90.00
#
_symmetry.space_group_name_H-M   'P 1'
#
loop_
_entity.id
_entity.type
_entity.pdbx_description
1 polymer ?
#
loop_
_entity_poly.entity_id
_entity_poly.type
_entity_poly.pdbx_seq_one_letter_code
_entity_poly.pdbx_strand_id
1 'polypeptide(L)'
;MLETAISGSMMGNLIKQPSGCGEQNMISMTLPVIATLYLDKTNQWQDVGFERRDEALRHIRTGYQNELGFRKPDGSFAIYPTSQSSTWLTAYVAKVFAMASSLVPIESRVICNAVSFLIHQTQNSDGSFREVGRIYMSSMNGDVGGRDADVSMTAFCLIALQESYSLCHRDISSLPDSVHRAVKFLENRLPRVTYSYAVAMTSYALANEKKLNREKLFQYISDDSTHWPVPKGKVYTLEATAYSLLALVKAEATIMVYQAVAEYWANSKELEYDVNVDVLDARQMVSLYYALPKEKASDCQKFNLSVQLIPDKADEDGEVYKLRIDVLFKSMESDCVHLSKGRARVISKYEMNNVLSERGSLIIYLDKVSHKLPEEISFRIHQKSPVGVLQPAAVSVYEYYDQTQCVKFYHPKRTAGLLQRLCRKEECSCAEENCSMQKKEKISNDERTAMTCDTSVNSKTDFVYKVRVEDFFADLSTDVYTMRIVESIKEGSSDVAPLGQLRTFLGYPHCRETIGLLKGKTYLIMGMSNDIYKDEQEQTYQYVLGERTWIEYWPTTAECQTDEHRPTCLGMEEMVETYTIFGCPNK
;
A
#
# COMPACT_ATOMS: atom_id res chain seq x y z
N MET A 1 -11.82 23.19 -13.21
CA MET A 1 -11.36 22.49 -11.99
C MET A 1 -12.50 21.92 -11.15
N LEU A 2 -13.70 22.56 -11.08
CA LEU A 2 -14.88 21.93 -10.45
C LEU A 2 -15.50 20.78 -11.28
N GLU A 3 -15.51 20.88 -12.61
CA GLU A 3 -16.09 19.84 -13.50
C GLU A 3 -15.39 18.47 -13.40
N THR A 4 -14.11 18.44 -13.00
CA THR A 4 -13.32 17.21 -12.82
C THR A 4 -13.49 16.55 -11.45
N ALA A 5 -14.00 17.27 -10.45
CA ALA A 5 -14.22 16.75 -9.09
C ALA A 5 -15.65 16.22 -8.85
N ILE A 6 -16.54 16.44 -9.81
CA ILE A 6 -17.99 16.18 -9.71
C ILE A 6 -18.46 15.29 -10.87
N SER A 7 -17.53 14.66 -11.59
CA SER A 7 -17.85 13.79 -12.71
C SER A 7 -18.47 12.47 -12.22
N GLY A 8 -19.33 11.88 -13.05
CA GLY A 8 -19.95 10.59 -12.74
C GLY A 8 -18.90 9.53 -12.40
N SER A 9 -17.77 9.53 -13.12
CA SER A 9 -16.65 8.61 -12.87
C SER A 9 -16.10 8.63 -11.43
N MET A 10 -15.99 9.81 -10.79
CA MET A 10 -15.53 9.90 -9.40
C MET A 10 -16.57 9.34 -8.43
N MET A 11 -17.86 9.63 -8.68
CA MET A 11 -18.96 9.07 -7.88
C MET A 11 -19.06 7.55 -8.03
N GLY A 12 -18.69 7.01 -9.19
CA GLY A 12 -18.55 5.57 -9.40
C GLY A 12 -17.56 4.89 -8.45
N ASN A 13 -16.51 5.58 -7.99
CA ASN A 13 -15.53 5.00 -7.06
C ASN A 13 -16.06 4.83 -5.63
N LEU A 14 -17.19 5.46 -5.31
CA LEU A 14 -17.86 5.38 -4.01
C LEU A 14 -18.83 4.18 -3.94
N ILE A 15 -19.10 3.52 -5.06
CA ILE A 15 -19.94 2.30 -5.11
C ILE A 15 -19.08 1.14 -4.59
N LYS A 16 -19.08 0.97 -3.26
CA LYS A 16 -18.37 -0.07 -2.54
C LYS A 16 -19.34 -0.87 -1.68
N GLN A 17 -19.02 -2.14 -1.45
CA GLN A 17 -19.82 -2.99 -0.59
C GLN A 17 -19.59 -2.65 0.90
N PRO A 18 -20.65 -2.46 1.70
CA PRO A 18 -20.51 -2.20 3.12
C PRO A 18 -20.15 -3.44 3.94
N SER A 19 -19.36 -3.25 5.00
CA SER A 19 -18.92 -4.30 5.92
C SER A 19 -18.46 -3.75 7.27
N GLY A 20 -18.03 -4.62 8.19
CA GLY A 20 -17.49 -4.24 9.50
C GLY A 20 -18.53 -4.18 10.62
N CYS A 21 -18.18 -3.50 11.71
CA CYS A 21 -19.07 -3.24 12.85
C CYS A 21 -20.14 -2.17 12.50
N GLY A 22 -21.13 -1.93 13.37
CA GLY A 22 -22.26 -1.03 13.03
C GLY A 22 -21.83 0.38 12.61
N GLU A 23 -20.76 0.90 13.23
CA GLU A 23 -20.14 2.16 12.83
C GLU A 23 -19.56 2.08 11.39
N GLN A 24 -18.65 1.13 11.12
CA GLN A 24 -18.01 0.96 9.80
C GLN A 24 -18.99 0.61 8.68
N ASN A 25 -19.99 -0.22 8.98
CA ASN A 25 -21.02 -0.62 8.04
C ASN A 25 -21.83 0.60 7.59
N MET A 26 -22.15 1.53 8.49
CA MET A 26 -22.85 2.76 8.15
C MET A 26 -21.99 3.75 7.34
N ILE A 27 -20.68 3.82 7.61
CA ILE A 27 -19.75 4.57 6.75
C ILE A 27 -19.83 4.07 5.32
N SER A 28 -19.63 2.76 5.17
CA SER A 28 -19.41 2.15 3.88
C SER A 28 -20.73 2.03 3.10
N MET A 29 -21.86 1.98 3.79
CA MET A 29 -23.21 2.05 3.21
C MET A 29 -23.56 3.46 2.73
N THR A 30 -23.08 4.49 3.41
CA THR A 30 -23.41 5.89 3.05
C THR A 30 -22.81 6.27 1.70
N LEU A 31 -21.66 5.71 1.34
CA LEU A 31 -20.98 5.94 0.05
C LEU A 31 -21.86 5.58 -1.17
N PRO A 32 -22.35 4.34 -1.34
CA PRO A 32 -23.22 3.99 -2.46
C PRO A 32 -24.59 4.70 -2.39
N VAL A 33 -25.14 5.01 -1.20
CA VAL A 33 -26.39 5.81 -1.08
C VAL A 33 -26.20 7.18 -1.72
N ILE A 34 -25.14 7.88 -1.31
CA ILE A 34 -24.79 9.20 -1.81
C ILE A 34 -24.52 9.18 -3.31
N ALA A 35 -23.66 8.27 -3.76
CA ALA A 35 -23.29 8.15 -5.17
C ALA A 35 -24.53 7.91 -6.03
N THR A 36 -25.43 7.02 -5.58
CA THR A 36 -26.66 6.72 -6.32
C THR A 36 -27.59 7.93 -6.37
N LEU A 37 -27.83 8.61 -5.24
CA LEU A 37 -28.66 9.83 -5.20
C LEU A 37 -28.09 10.93 -6.09
N TYR A 38 -26.77 11.07 -6.14
CA TYR A 38 -26.09 12.02 -7.01
C TYR A 38 -26.33 11.66 -8.48
N LEU A 39 -25.93 10.45 -8.88
CA LEU A 39 -25.95 10.00 -10.27
C LEU A 39 -27.38 9.93 -10.84
N ASP A 40 -28.36 9.57 -10.00
CA ASP A 40 -29.78 9.61 -10.36
C ASP A 40 -30.27 11.04 -10.63
N LYS A 41 -29.86 12.02 -9.80
CA LYS A 41 -30.29 13.42 -9.95
C LYS A 41 -29.59 14.14 -11.09
N THR A 42 -28.32 13.80 -11.37
CA THR A 42 -27.52 14.46 -12.41
C THR A 42 -27.56 13.72 -13.75
N ASN A 43 -28.19 12.55 -13.82
CA ASN A 43 -28.26 11.67 -14.99
C ASN A 43 -26.87 11.27 -15.54
N GLN A 44 -25.90 11.03 -14.66
CA GLN A 44 -24.50 10.74 -15.04
C GLN A 44 -24.10 9.26 -14.98
N TRP A 45 -25.07 8.33 -14.96
CA TRP A 45 -24.77 6.88 -14.95
C TRP A 45 -23.98 6.39 -16.17
N GLN A 46 -24.06 7.11 -17.30
CA GLN A 46 -23.30 6.78 -18.50
C GLN A 46 -21.79 6.84 -18.27
N ASP A 47 -21.30 7.77 -17.43
CA ASP A 47 -19.88 7.95 -17.14
C ASP A 47 -19.31 6.84 -16.24
N VAL A 48 -20.20 6.04 -15.64
CA VAL A 48 -19.89 5.01 -14.65
C VAL A 48 -20.13 3.61 -15.21
N GLY A 49 -21.10 3.45 -16.10
CA GLY A 49 -21.67 2.18 -16.56
C GLY A 49 -23.06 1.99 -15.96
N PHE A 50 -24.09 1.90 -16.82
CA PHE A 50 -25.49 1.83 -16.38
C PHE A 50 -25.77 0.62 -15.48
N GLU A 51 -25.07 -0.50 -15.72
CA GLU A 51 -25.12 -1.73 -14.94
C GLU A 51 -24.67 -1.55 -13.47
N ARG A 52 -23.85 -0.52 -13.20
CA ARG A 52 -23.36 -0.23 -11.84
C ARG A 52 -24.42 0.35 -10.93
N ARG A 53 -25.54 0.83 -11.47
CA ARG A 53 -26.69 1.25 -10.66
C ARG A 53 -27.26 0.08 -9.85
N ASP A 54 -27.46 -1.07 -10.49
CA ASP A 54 -27.95 -2.27 -9.80
C ASP A 54 -26.95 -2.80 -8.78
N GLU A 55 -25.65 -2.63 -9.04
CA GLU A 55 -24.59 -2.90 -8.08
C GLU A 55 -24.72 -2.03 -6.83
N ALA A 56 -24.86 -0.71 -7.01
CA ALA A 56 -25.02 0.23 -5.90
C ALA A 56 -26.27 -0.09 -5.08
N LEU A 57 -27.42 -0.36 -5.72
CA LEU A 57 -28.64 -0.77 -5.02
C LEU A 57 -28.45 -2.07 -4.23
N ARG A 58 -27.68 -3.03 -4.75
CA ARG A 58 -27.35 -4.26 -4.04
C ARG A 58 -26.50 -3.98 -2.80
N HIS A 59 -25.48 -3.14 -2.91
CA HIS A 59 -24.63 -2.73 -1.79
C HIS A 59 -25.42 -2.01 -0.70
N ILE A 60 -26.34 -1.11 -1.07
CA ILE A 60 -27.24 -0.44 -0.11
C ILE A 60 -28.12 -1.46 0.63
N ARG A 61 -28.69 -2.45 -0.07
CA ARG A 61 -29.46 -3.54 0.56
C ARG A 61 -28.60 -4.36 1.52
N THR A 62 -27.38 -4.70 1.13
CA THR A 62 -26.42 -5.42 1.98
C THR A 62 -26.12 -4.61 3.25
N GLY A 63 -25.85 -3.31 3.12
CA GLY A 63 -25.59 -2.43 4.27
C GLY A 63 -26.74 -2.36 5.23
N TYR A 64 -27.98 -2.23 4.72
CA TYR A 64 -29.19 -2.28 5.53
C TYR A 64 -29.31 -3.61 6.29
N GLN A 65 -29.13 -4.75 5.61
CA GLN A 65 -29.24 -6.08 6.23
C GLN A 65 -28.17 -6.30 7.31
N ASN A 66 -26.94 -5.91 7.04
CA ASN A 66 -25.85 -5.96 8.03
C ASN A 66 -26.18 -5.11 9.26
N GLU A 67 -26.69 -3.89 9.05
CA GLU A 67 -26.94 -2.94 10.12
C GLU A 67 -28.04 -3.39 11.08
N LEU A 68 -29.03 -4.14 10.58
CA LEU A 68 -30.05 -4.75 11.44
C LEU A 68 -29.46 -5.69 12.50
N GLY A 69 -28.27 -6.27 12.26
CA GLY A 69 -27.55 -7.06 13.26
C GLY A 69 -27.08 -6.26 14.48
N PHE A 70 -26.98 -4.94 14.35
CA PHE A 70 -26.55 -4.01 15.40
C PHE A 70 -27.71 -3.28 16.08
N ARG A 71 -28.94 -3.52 15.61
CA ARG A 71 -30.17 -2.97 16.16
C ARG A 71 -30.55 -3.65 17.47
N LYS A 72 -30.97 -2.86 18.45
CA LYS A 72 -31.48 -3.33 19.74
C LYS A 72 -33.02 -3.38 19.82
N PRO A 73 -33.57 -4.09 20.82
CA PRO A 73 -35.02 -4.21 21.00
C PRO A 73 -35.76 -2.87 21.16
N ASP A 74 -35.11 -1.88 21.77
CA ASP A 74 -35.64 -0.52 21.96
C ASP A 74 -35.55 0.37 20.71
N GLY A 75 -35.04 -0.16 19.59
CA GLY A 75 -34.88 0.57 18.34
C GLY A 75 -33.54 1.31 18.19
N SER A 76 -32.71 1.33 19.23
CA SER A 76 -31.39 1.95 19.17
C SER A 76 -30.36 1.11 18.43
N PHE A 77 -29.27 1.73 18.01
CA PHE A 77 -28.13 1.08 17.36
C PHE A 77 -26.87 1.20 18.22
N ALA A 78 -25.99 0.20 18.10
CA ALA A 78 -24.72 0.14 18.82
C ALA A 78 -23.62 -0.41 17.90
N ILE A 79 -22.36 -0.09 18.17
CA ILE A 79 -21.22 -0.62 17.39
C ILE A 79 -21.19 -2.17 17.34
N TYR A 80 -21.55 -2.82 18.45
CA TYR A 80 -21.68 -4.27 18.58
C TYR A 80 -22.96 -4.59 19.36
N PRO A 81 -23.55 -5.79 19.17
CA PRO A 81 -24.77 -6.19 19.88
C PRO A 81 -24.66 -6.14 21.42
N THR A 82 -23.46 -6.40 21.95
CA THR A 82 -23.16 -6.39 23.39
C THR A 82 -22.80 -5.02 23.95
N SER A 83 -22.54 -4.04 23.08
CA SER A 83 -22.14 -2.69 23.49
C SER A 83 -23.35 -1.87 23.94
N GLN A 84 -23.11 -0.80 24.70
CA GLN A 84 -24.14 0.21 24.96
C GLN A 84 -24.57 0.91 23.66
N SER A 85 -25.82 1.35 23.59
CA SER A 85 -26.35 2.08 22.43
C SER A 85 -25.75 3.47 22.33
N SER A 86 -25.63 3.99 21.11
CA SER A 86 -25.08 5.33 20.84
C SER A 86 -26.18 6.24 20.27
N THR A 87 -26.32 7.44 20.84
CA THR A 87 -27.26 8.46 20.35
C THR A 87 -26.86 8.89 18.94
N TRP A 88 -25.57 9.20 18.77
CA TRP A 88 -25.01 9.62 17.49
C TRP A 88 -25.20 8.56 16.40
N LEU A 89 -24.83 7.29 16.67
CA LEU A 89 -24.99 6.22 15.69
C LEU A 89 -26.46 5.99 15.35
N THR A 90 -27.35 6.00 16.36
CA THR A 90 -28.79 5.82 16.13
C THR A 90 -29.37 6.94 15.25
N ALA A 91 -28.95 8.20 15.47
CA ALA A 91 -29.34 9.32 14.62
C ALA A 91 -28.76 9.19 13.19
N TYR A 92 -27.52 8.74 13.06
CA TYR A 92 -26.89 8.54 11.75
C TYR A 92 -27.59 7.45 10.94
N VAL A 93 -27.88 6.31 11.56
CA VAL A 93 -28.64 5.20 10.97
C VAL A 93 -30.02 5.68 10.52
N ALA A 94 -30.77 6.36 11.39
CA ALA A 94 -32.10 6.87 11.04
C ALA A 94 -32.07 7.80 9.82
N LYS A 95 -31.12 8.73 9.79
CA LYS A 95 -30.92 9.67 8.67
C LYS A 95 -30.62 8.93 7.36
N VAL A 96 -29.60 8.07 7.35
CA VAL A 96 -29.15 7.38 6.13
C VAL A 96 -30.21 6.39 5.63
N PHE A 97 -30.92 5.71 6.53
CA PHE A 97 -32.03 4.83 6.16
C PHE A 97 -33.22 5.61 5.59
N ALA A 98 -33.55 6.77 6.14
CA ALA A 98 -34.56 7.65 5.58
C ALA A 98 -34.19 8.08 4.15
N MET A 99 -32.94 8.48 3.92
CA MET A 99 -32.43 8.80 2.57
C MET A 99 -32.51 7.58 1.63
N ALA A 100 -32.03 6.42 2.07
CA ALA A 100 -31.99 5.19 1.30
C ALA A 100 -33.37 4.60 0.98
N SER A 101 -34.42 4.98 1.73
CA SER A 101 -35.80 4.52 1.50
C SER A 101 -36.35 4.93 0.13
N SER A 102 -35.76 5.97 -0.49
CA SER A 102 -36.08 6.38 -1.87
C SER A 102 -35.42 5.50 -2.95
N LEU A 103 -34.42 4.71 -2.59
CA LEU A 103 -33.62 3.89 -3.52
C LEU A 103 -33.91 2.40 -3.38
N VAL A 104 -34.05 1.90 -2.16
CA VAL A 104 -34.29 0.48 -1.86
C VAL A 104 -35.39 0.32 -0.80
N PRO A 105 -36.07 -0.84 -0.73
CA PRO A 105 -37.05 -1.10 0.32
C PRO A 105 -36.38 -1.10 1.71
N ILE A 106 -36.74 -0.12 2.54
CA ILE A 106 -36.35 -0.02 3.96
C ILE A 106 -37.63 -0.02 4.79
N GLU A 107 -37.67 -0.82 5.85
CA GLU A 107 -38.86 -0.91 6.69
C GLU A 107 -39.01 0.36 7.55
N SER A 108 -40.08 1.13 7.35
CA SER A 108 -40.32 2.40 8.07
C SER A 108 -40.29 2.22 9.59
N ARG A 109 -40.79 1.09 10.12
CA ARG A 109 -40.73 0.77 11.55
C ARG A 109 -39.30 0.77 12.11
N VAL A 110 -38.29 0.38 11.33
CA VAL A 110 -36.89 0.37 11.77
C VAL A 110 -36.41 1.79 12.01
N ILE A 111 -36.70 2.69 11.07
CA ILE A 111 -36.39 4.13 11.16
C ILE A 111 -37.16 4.76 12.32
N CYS A 112 -38.47 4.53 12.40
CA CYS A 112 -39.32 5.18 13.38
C CYS A 112 -39.04 4.69 14.81
N ASN A 113 -38.63 3.44 14.99
CA ASN A 113 -38.17 2.97 16.31
C ASN A 113 -36.85 3.66 16.73
N ALA A 114 -35.91 3.88 15.80
CA ALA A 114 -34.69 4.65 16.08
C ALA A 114 -35.01 6.11 16.45
N VAL A 115 -35.93 6.75 15.70
CA VAL A 115 -36.42 8.09 15.99
C VAL A 115 -37.12 8.15 17.36
N SER A 116 -37.93 7.16 17.69
CA SER A 116 -38.61 7.04 18.99
C SER A 116 -37.58 6.96 20.13
N PHE A 117 -36.54 6.15 19.98
CA PHE A 117 -35.43 6.08 20.94
C PHE A 117 -34.77 7.44 21.15
N LEU A 118 -34.43 8.17 20.08
CA LEU A 118 -33.81 9.49 20.19
C LEU A 118 -34.70 10.45 21.00
N ILE A 119 -35.99 10.53 20.67
CA ILE A 119 -36.92 11.46 21.33
C ILE A 119 -37.08 11.11 22.81
N HIS A 120 -37.25 9.84 23.14
CA HIS A 120 -37.67 9.43 24.49
C HIS A 120 -36.51 9.12 25.44
N GLN A 121 -35.34 8.74 24.93
CA GLN A 121 -34.21 8.32 25.75
C GLN A 121 -33.06 9.33 25.78
N THR A 122 -32.95 10.19 24.76
CA THR A 122 -31.74 11.00 24.55
C THR A 122 -32.00 12.51 24.48
N GLN A 123 -33.23 12.96 24.21
CA GLN A 123 -33.61 14.38 24.30
C GLN A 123 -33.88 14.80 25.74
N ASN A 124 -33.22 15.87 26.18
CA ASN A 124 -33.43 16.51 27.48
C ASN A 124 -34.66 17.42 27.46
N SER A 125 -35.13 17.82 28.65
CA SER A 125 -36.30 18.70 28.81
C SER A 125 -36.12 20.09 28.19
N ASP A 126 -34.88 20.57 28.05
CA ASP A 126 -34.56 21.86 27.42
C ASP A 126 -34.51 21.79 25.88
N GLY A 127 -34.66 20.60 25.30
CA GLY A 127 -34.62 20.34 23.86
C GLY A 127 -33.27 19.86 23.33
N SER A 128 -32.21 19.88 24.15
CA SER A 128 -30.89 19.37 23.76
C SER A 128 -30.85 17.84 23.67
N PHE A 129 -29.96 17.29 22.83
CA PHE A 129 -29.70 15.85 22.78
C PHE A 129 -28.36 15.51 23.43
N ARG A 130 -28.32 14.45 24.23
CA ARG A 130 -27.10 13.95 24.86
C ARG A 130 -26.68 12.59 24.32
N GLU A 131 -25.38 12.35 24.27
CA GLU A 131 -24.83 11.02 23.98
C GLU A 131 -25.03 10.11 25.20
N VAL A 132 -25.64 8.94 24.99
CA VAL A 132 -25.88 7.96 26.06
C VAL A 132 -24.86 6.82 26.07
N GLY A 133 -24.15 6.60 24.97
CA GLY A 133 -23.11 5.60 24.83
C GLY A 133 -21.72 6.19 24.66
N ARG A 134 -20.86 5.42 24.00
CA ARG A 134 -19.57 5.91 23.49
C ARG A 134 -19.59 5.82 21.98
N ILE A 135 -19.07 6.85 21.35
CA ILE A 135 -18.70 6.86 19.94
C ILE A 135 -17.27 6.35 19.90
N TYR A 136 -17.04 5.18 19.30
CA TYR A 136 -15.71 4.54 19.33
C TYR A 136 -14.84 5.05 18.19
N MET A 137 -15.44 5.29 17.04
CA MET A 137 -14.76 5.83 15.88
C MET A 137 -14.91 7.35 15.82
N SER A 138 -13.98 8.07 16.44
CA SER A 138 -13.99 9.55 16.49
C SER A 138 -13.79 10.22 15.12
N SER A 139 -13.40 9.47 14.10
CA SER A 139 -13.40 9.95 12.70
C SER A 139 -14.81 9.98 12.10
N MET A 140 -15.78 9.27 12.70
CA MET A 140 -17.14 9.21 12.15
C MET A 140 -18.04 10.37 12.52
N ASN A 141 -17.89 10.89 13.73
CA ASN A 141 -18.75 11.94 14.24
C ASN A 141 -18.28 13.34 13.85
N GLY A 142 -17.35 13.48 12.90
CA GLY A 142 -16.78 14.77 12.54
C GLY A 142 -16.25 15.49 13.78
N ASP A 143 -16.70 16.73 13.98
CA ASP A 143 -16.43 17.48 15.22
C ASP A 143 -17.68 17.64 16.10
N VAL A 144 -18.66 16.74 15.95
CA VAL A 144 -19.92 16.77 16.70
C VAL A 144 -19.67 16.65 18.21
N GLY A 145 -18.70 15.81 18.62
CA GLY A 145 -18.29 15.66 20.02
C GLY A 145 -17.28 16.71 20.51
N GLY A 146 -16.96 17.72 19.69
CA GLY A 146 -15.93 18.72 19.95
C GLY A 146 -16.39 19.90 20.81
N ARG A 147 -15.88 21.09 20.50
CA ARG A 147 -16.33 22.33 21.17
C ARG A 147 -17.81 22.58 20.83
N ASP A 148 -18.60 23.00 21.83
CA ASP A 148 -20.06 23.18 21.71
C ASP A 148 -20.79 21.87 21.33
N ALA A 149 -20.36 20.72 21.89
CA ALA A 149 -20.94 19.39 21.60
C ALA A 149 -22.44 19.29 21.89
N ASP A 150 -22.96 20.02 22.88
CA ASP A 150 -24.40 20.12 23.16
C ASP A 150 -25.17 20.67 21.96
N VAL A 151 -24.61 21.68 21.30
CA VAL A 151 -25.18 22.32 20.11
C VAL A 151 -25.04 21.40 18.90
N SER A 152 -23.84 20.89 18.67
CA SER A 152 -23.57 20.04 17.51
C SER A 152 -24.36 18.73 17.54
N MET A 153 -24.42 18.04 18.69
CA MET A 153 -25.20 16.81 18.84
C MET A 153 -26.70 17.07 18.64
N THR A 154 -27.20 18.19 19.16
CA THR A 154 -28.61 18.58 19.00
C THR A 154 -28.93 18.89 17.53
N ALA A 155 -28.06 19.62 16.83
CA ALA A 155 -28.23 19.92 15.41
C ALA A 155 -28.17 18.64 14.56
N PHE A 156 -27.24 17.73 14.84
CA PHE A 156 -27.13 16.44 14.15
C PHE A 156 -28.38 15.57 14.33
N CYS A 157 -28.87 15.43 15.57
CA CYS A 157 -30.10 14.70 15.86
C CYS A 157 -31.31 15.36 15.19
N LEU A 158 -31.42 16.70 15.23
CA LEU A 158 -32.50 17.43 14.57
C LEU A 158 -32.52 17.17 13.05
N ILE A 159 -31.36 17.18 12.39
CA ILE A 159 -31.25 16.85 10.95
C ILE A 159 -31.76 15.42 10.68
N ALA A 160 -31.42 14.44 11.53
CA ALA A 160 -31.91 13.07 11.39
C ALA A 160 -33.43 12.98 11.58
N LEU A 161 -33.99 13.71 12.54
CA LEU A 161 -35.45 13.81 12.75
C LEU A 161 -36.15 14.44 11.55
N GLN A 162 -35.57 15.49 10.97
CA GLN A 162 -36.09 16.20 9.80
C GLN A 162 -36.09 15.32 8.55
N GLU A 163 -35.00 14.59 8.31
CA GLU A 163 -34.89 13.65 7.17
C GLU A 163 -35.92 12.51 7.29
N SER A 164 -36.18 12.05 8.52
CA SER A 164 -37.12 10.96 8.81
C SER A 164 -38.57 11.42 8.96
N TYR A 165 -38.84 12.73 8.90
CA TYR A 165 -40.13 13.30 9.30
C TYR A 165 -41.30 12.79 8.47
N SER A 166 -41.16 12.78 7.14
CA SER A 166 -42.21 12.33 6.21
C SER A 166 -42.60 10.87 6.44
N LEU A 167 -41.66 10.04 6.90
CA LEU A 167 -41.86 8.62 7.17
C LEU A 167 -42.49 8.37 8.56
N CYS A 168 -42.11 9.16 9.57
CA CYS A 168 -42.40 8.81 10.97
C CYS A 168 -43.41 9.71 11.71
N HIS A 169 -43.78 10.88 11.17
CA HIS A 169 -44.67 11.82 11.87
C HIS A 169 -46.06 11.26 12.19
N ARG A 170 -46.53 10.24 11.46
CA ARG A 170 -47.82 9.58 11.70
C ARG A 170 -47.75 8.55 12.81
N ASP A 171 -46.62 7.86 12.90
CA ASP A 171 -46.40 6.78 13.87
C ASP A 171 -45.91 7.31 15.22
N ILE A 172 -45.27 8.49 15.23
CA ILE A 172 -44.67 9.11 16.41
C ILE A 172 -45.30 10.47 16.65
N SER A 173 -46.33 10.52 17.50
CA SER A 173 -47.06 11.75 17.82
C SER A 173 -46.21 12.82 18.52
N SER A 174 -45.11 12.43 19.20
CA SER A 174 -44.17 13.32 19.87
C SER A 174 -43.14 13.96 18.94
N LEU A 175 -43.03 13.51 17.68
CA LEU A 175 -41.99 13.98 16.75
C LEU A 175 -42.07 15.49 16.44
N PRO A 176 -43.23 16.07 16.11
CA PRO A 176 -43.31 17.51 15.81
C PRO A 176 -42.88 18.39 17.01
N ASP A 177 -43.29 18.00 18.21
CA ASP A 177 -42.95 18.70 19.45
C ASP A 177 -41.47 18.55 19.82
N SER A 178 -40.89 17.37 19.63
CA SER A 178 -39.45 17.13 19.77
C SER A 178 -38.61 18.01 18.84
N VAL A 179 -39.00 18.10 17.56
CA VAL A 179 -38.37 18.99 16.57
C VAL A 179 -38.46 20.44 17.03
N HIS A 180 -39.65 20.89 17.45
CA HIS A 180 -39.85 22.25 17.94
C HIS A 180 -38.94 22.61 19.13
N ARG A 181 -38.81 21.70 20.11
CA ARG A 181 -37.91 21.91 21.26
C ARG A 181 -36.45 21.99 20.85
N ALA A 182 -35.98 21.12 19.96
CA ALA A 182 -34.60 21.12 19.49
C ALA A 182 -34.27 22.42 18.74
N VAL A 183 -35.18 22.89 17.88
CA VAL A 183 -35.08 24.18 17.18
C VAL A 183 -34.97 25.33 18.18
N LYS A 184 -35.86 25.36 19.19
CA LYS A 184 -35.85 26.40 20.22
C LYS A 184 -34.56 26.40 21.03
N PHE A 185 -34.02 25.22 21.38
CA PHE A 185 -32.73 25.10 22.04
C PHE A 185 -31.60 25.70 21.19
N LEU A 186 -31.52 25.32 19.91
CA LEU A 186 -30.49 25.80 19.00
C LEU A 186 -30.60 27.31 18.75
N GLU A 187 -31.80 27.86 18.54
CA GLU A 187 -32.01 29.31 18.40
C GLU A 187 -31.52 30.08 19.64
N ASN A 188 -31.77 29.56 20.84
CA ASN A 188 -31.33 30.18 22.09
C ASN A 188 -29.82 30.09 22.31
N ARG A 189 -29.19 28.99 21.90
CA ARG A 189 -27.73 28.80 22.04
C ARG A 189 -26.94 29.55 20.99
N LEU A 190 -27.46 29.66 19.76
CA LEU A 190 -26.77 30.16 18.58
C LEU A 190 -26.00 31.48 18.78
N PRO A 191 -26.54 32.53 19.46
CA PRO A 191 -25.80 33.77 19.68
C PRO A 191 -24.48 33.58 20.44
N ARG A 192 -24.42 32.59 21.34
CA ARG A 192 -23.26 32.29 22.19
C ARG A 192 -22.30 31.26 21.59
N VAL A 193 -22.66 30.63 20.48
CA VAL A 193 -21.80 29.66 19.80
C VAL A 193 -20.66 30.42 19.13
N THR A 194 -19.43 29.98 19.41
CA THR A 194 -18.22 30.63 18.88
C THR A 194 -17.46 29.76 17.88
N TYR A 195 -17.88 28.50 17.73
CA TYR A 195 -17.18 27.53 16.94
C TYR A 195 -17.79 27.37 15.55
N SER A 196 -16.99 27.63 14.51
CA SER A 196 -17.42 27.65 13.09
C SER A 196 -18.16 26.37 12.67
N TYR A 197 -17.67 25.20 13.08
CA TYR A 197 -18.31 23.91 12.81
C TYR A 197 -19.73 23.81 13.39
N ALA A 198 -19.88 24.15 14.67
CA ALA A 198 -21.17 24.12 15.35
C ALA A 198 -22.15 25.14 14.75
N VAL A 199 -21.66 26.33 14.37
CA VAL A 199 -22.46 27.35 13.66
C VAL A 199 -22.95 26.81 12.31
N ALA A 200 -22.07 26.22 11.50
CA ALA A 200 -22.42 25.72 10.18
C ALA A 200 -23.52 24.63 10.23
N MET A 201 -23.34 23.61 11.08
CA MET A 201 -24.32 22.53 11.21
C MET A 201 -25.64 23.00 11.81
N THR A 202 -25.59 23.91 12.81
CA THR A 202 -26.81 24.53 13.37
C THR A 202 -27.55 25.35 12.32
N SER A 203 -26.83 26.11 11.51
CA SER A 203 -27.42 26.90 10.43
C SER A 203 -28.14 26.01 9.41
N TYR A 204 -27.59 24.84 9.06
CA TYR A 204 -28.29 23.90 8.19
C TYR A 204 -29.56 23.34 8.84
N ALA A 205 -29.48 22.89 10.10
CA ALA A 205 -30.63 22.36 10.83
C ALA A 205 -31.76 23.40 10.99
N LEU A 206 -31.41 24.67 11.21
CA LEU A 206 -32.38 25.79 11.28
C LEU A 206 -32.88 26.24 9.90
N ALA A 207 -32.04 26.18 8.86
CA ALA A 207 -32.46 26.41 7.48
C ALA A 207 -33.54 25.41 7.06
N ASN A 208 -33.50 24.17 7.58
CA ASN A 208 -34.55 23.19 7.37
C ASN A 208 -35.94 23.66 7.84
N GLU A 209 -35.99 24.48 8.88
CA GLU A 209 -37.20 25.09 9.45
C GLU A 209 -37.43 26.55 8.99
N LYS A 210 -36.74 27.00 7.94
CA LYS A 210 -36.80 28.39 7.44
C LYS A 210 -36.40 29.44 8.50
N LYS A 211 -35.51 29.06 9.43
CA LYS A 211 -35.01 29.86 10.56
C LYS A 211 -33.52 30.15 10.48
N LEU A 212 -32.95 30.16 9.27
CA LEU A 212 -31.53 30.42 9.06
C LEU A 212 -31.15 31.84 9.50
N ASN A 213 -30.23 31.96 10.46
CA ASN A 213 -29.58 33.22 10.78
C ASN A 213 -28.35 33.42 9.87
N ARG A 214 -28.54 34.11 8.73
CA ARG A 214 -27.48 34.34 7.75
C ARG A 214 -26.36 35.21 8.30
N GLU A 215 -26.69 36.22 9.11
CA GLU A 215 -25.70 37.12 9.72
C GLU A 215 -24.72 36.32 10.59
N LYS A 216 -25.24 35.48 11.49
CA LYS A 216 -24.41 34.62 12.34
C LYS A 216 -23.56 33.65 11.52
N LEU A 217 -24.10 33.08 10.44
CA LEU A 217 -23.34 32.19 9.57
C LEU A 217 -22.19 32.92 8.87
N PHE A 218 -22.45 34.10 8.28
CA PHE A 218 -21.44 34.88 7.56
C PHE A 218 -20.37 35.50 8.46
N GLN A 219 -20.60 35.62 9.77
CA GLN A 219 -19.53 36.00 10.72
C GLN A 219 -18.36 35.02 10.77
N TYR A 220 -18.54 33.77 10.31
CA TYR A 220 -17.53 32.70 10.33
C TYR A 220 -17.04 32.31 8.94
N ILE A 221 -17.39 33.06 7.89
CA ILE A 221 -16.87 32.81 6.55
C ILE A 221 -15.41 33.27 6.46
N SER A 222 -14.61 32.62 5.62
CA SER A 222 -13.24 33.03 5.31
C SER A 222 -13.17 34.40 4.66
N ASP A 223 -12.02 35.07 4.75
CA ASP A 223 -11.81 36.42 4.19
C ASP A 223 -12.05 36.48 2.67
N ASP A 224 -11.71 35.40 1.96
CA ASP A 224 -11.95 35.24 0.52
C ASP A 224 -13.40 34.80 0.20
N SER A 225 -14.24 34.62 1.22
CA SER A 225 -15.64 34.22 1.13
C SER A 225 -15.88 32.87 0.45
N THR A 226 -14.90 31.95 0.49
CA THR A 226 -15.01 30.64 -0.19
C THR A 226 -15.37 29.47 0.73
N HIS A 227 -15.06 29.55 2.03
CA HIS A 227 -15.23 28.42 2.95
C HIS A 227 -15.49 28.87 4.40
N TRP A 228 -15.87 27.92 5.27
CA TRP A 228 -16.04 28.14 6.71
C TRP A 228 -14.91 27.46 7.49
N PRO A 229 -13.83 28.18 7.82
CA PRO A 229 -12.64 27.59 8.43
C PRO A 229 -12.92 27.02 9.82
N VAL A 230 -12.39 25.82 10.07
CA VAL A 230 -12.40 25.15 11.37
C VAL A 230 -10.96 24.95 11.86
N PRO A 231 -10.57 25.51 13.02
CA PRO A 231 -9.20 25.45 13.53
C PRO A 231 -8.62 24.03 13.68
N LYS A 232 -9.49 23.03 13.89
CA LYS A 232 -9.10 21.63 14.10
C LYS A 232 -8.50 20.98 12.84
N GLY A 233 -8.73 21.54 11.64
CA GLY A 233 -8.05 21.10 10.42
C GLY A 233 -8.93 21.11 9.17
N LYS A 234 -8.29 20.88 8.02
CA LYS A 234 -8.89 20.96 6.67
C LYS A 234 -10.15 20.09 6.49
N VAL A 235 -10.15 18.90 7.08
CA VAL A 235 -11.25 17.93 6.97
C VAL A 235 -12.54 18.48 7.62
N TYR A 236 -12.43 19.10 8.79
CA TYR A 236 -13.58 19.71 9.47
C TYR A 236 -14.01 21.03 8.82
N THR A 237 -13.08 21.78 8.23
CA THR A 237 -13.38 22.95 7.39
C THR A 237 -14.24 22.55 6.19
N LEU A 238 -13.92 21.41 5.56
CA LEU A 238 -14.66 20.91 4.41
C LEU A 238 -16.10 20.53 4.80
N GLU A 239 -16.27 19.81 5.92
CA GLU A 239 -17.59 19.46 6.44
C GLU A 239 -18.41 20.70 6.84
N ALA A 240 -17.81 21.66 7.55
CA ALA A 240 -18.46 22.92 7.93
C ALA A 240 -18.89 23.72 6.69
N THR A 241 -18.01 23.85 5.70
CA THR A 241 -18.31 24.54 4.44
C THR A 241 -19.48 23.90 3.73
N ALA A 242 -19.56 22.57 3.74
CA ALA A 242 -20.64 21.83 3.14
C ALA A 242 -21.98 22.12 3.83
N TYR A 243 -22.05 22.00 5.16
CA TYR A 243 -23.26 22.35 5.91
C TYR A 243 -23.69 23.80 5.66
N SER A 244 -22.74 24.74 5.61
CA SER A 244 -23.02 26.13 5.26
C SER A 244 -23.61 26.29 3.86
N LEU A 245 -23.08 25.57 2.87
CA LEU A 245 -23.63 25.55 1.51
C LEU A 245 -25.05 24.97 1.48
N LEU A 246 -25.32 23.86 2.18
CA LEU A 246 -26.68 23.34 2.28
C LEU A 246 -27.64 24.32 2.96
N ALA A 247 -27.19 25.01 3.99
CA ALA A 247 -27.99 26.02 4.67
C ALA A 247 -28.37 27.15 3.70
N LEU A 248 -27.44 27.59 2.85
CA LEU A 248 -27.63 28.68 1.90
C LEU A 248 -28.45 28.29 0.66
N VAL A 249 -28.26 27.07 0.13
CA VAL A 249 -28.86 26.60 -1.13
C VAL A 249 -30.17 25.83 -0.88
N LYS A 250 -30.97 26.27 0.10
CA LYS A 250 -32.29 25.67 0.40
C LYS A 250 -33.37 25.98 -0.68
N ALA A 251 -32.98 25.86 -1.94
CA ALA A 251 -33.76 25.48 -3.12
C ALA A 251 -32.84 24.57 -4.00
N GLU A 252 -33.05 23.25 -3.90
CA GLU A 252 -32.52 22.22 -4.83
C GLU A 252 -30.99 22.05 -4.99
N ALA A 253 -30.22 21.87 -3.91
CA ALA A 253 -28.87 21.27 -4.06
C ALA A 253 -28.44 20.40 -2.88
N THR A 254 -29.14 19.29 -2.63
CA THR A 254 -28.72 18.22 -1.68
C THR A 254 -27.36 17.60 -2.05
N ILE A 255 -26.95 17.76 -3.31
CA ILE A 255 -25.80 17.11 -3.97
C ILE A 255 -24.44 17.59 -3.43
N MET A 256 -24.28 18.87 -3.09
CA MET A 256 -22.96 19.42 -2.70
C MET A 256 -22.49 18.97 -1.31
N VAL A 257 -23.41 18.72 -0.35
CA VAL A 257 -23.02 18.13 0.93
C VAL A 257 -22.66 16.68 0.80
N TYR A 258 -23.33 15.95 -0.07
CA TYR A 258 -22.97 14.57 -0.33
C TYR A 258 -21.59 14.46 -0.96
N GLN A 259 -21.18 15.41 -1.79
CA GLN A 259 -19.80 15.52 -2.29
C GLN A 259 -18.81 15.82 -1.17
N ALA A 260 -19.07 16.80 -0.30
CA ALA A 260 -18.14 17.11 0.78
C ALA A 260 -18.10 15.99 1.84
N VAL A 261 -19.21 15.32 2.09
CA VAL A 261 -19.28 14.13 2.93
C VAL A 261 -18.58 12.96 2.25
N ALA A 262 -18.68 12.79 0.92
CA ALA A 262 -17.93 11.78 0.17
C ALA A 262 -16.43 12.09 0.03
N GLU A 263 -16.01 13.35 -0.11
CA GLU A 263 -14.61 13.79 -0.08
C GLU A 263 -14.06 13.72 1.35
N TYR A 264 -14.89 13.98 2.36
CA TYR A 264 -14.60 13.67 3.76
C TYR A 264 -14.40 12.17 3.91
N TRP A 265 -15.34 11.29 3.53
CA TRP A 265 -15.24 9.83 3.70
C TRP A 265 -14.21 9.12 2.82
N ALA A 266 -13.99 9.59 1.59
CA ALA A 266 -12.88 9.14 0.75
C ALA A 266 -11.52 9.52 1.35
N ASN A 267 -11.47 10.54 2.24
CA ASN A 267 -10.27 10.99 2.94
C ASN A 267 -10.31 10.79 4.48
N SER A 268 -11.38 10.24 5.08
CA SER A 268 -11.58 10.16 6.53
C SER A 268 -11.42 8.73 7.02
N LYS A 269 -10.16 8.41 7.31
CA LYS A 269 -9.62 7.49 8.32
C LYS A 269 -10.61 6.52 8.98
N GLU A 270 -10.73 5.32 8.42
CA GLU A 270 -10.82 4.08 9.20
C GLU A 270 -9.39 3.62 9.53
N LEU A 271 -9.08 3.12 10.73
CA LEU A 271 -7.79 2.44 10.92
C LEU A 271 -7.95 1.00 10.40
N GLU A 272 -8.04 0.83 9.08
CA GLU A 272 -7.84 -0.47 8.45
C GLU A 272 -6.33 -0.71 8.35
N TYR A 273 -5.87 -1.90 8.75
CA TYR A 273 -4.49 -2.31 8.54
C TYR A 273 -4.47 -3.36 7.44
N ASP A 274 -3.76 -3.05 6.37
CA ASP A 274 -3.57 -3.98 5.27
C ASP A 274 -2.19 -4.60 5.40
N VAL A 275 -2.15 -5.92 5.29
CA VAL A 275 -0.93 -6.65 5.00
C VAL A 275 -0.99 -7.04 3.54
N ASN A 276 -0.20 -6.38 2.71
CA ASN A 276 -0.03 -6.79 1.32
C ASN A 276 1.20 -7.69 1.23
N VAL A 277 0.99 -8.90 0.73
CA VAL A 277 2.02 -9.90 0.47
C VAL A 277 2.14 -10.06 -1.03
N ASP A 278 3.25 -9.57 -1.59
CA ASP A 278 3.58 -9.83 -2.98
C ASP A 278 3.93 -11.32 -3.14
N VAL A 279 3.38 -11.97 -4.17
CA VAL A 279 3.72 -13.35 -4.51
C VAL A 279 4.85 -13.36 -5.54
N LEU A 280 5.73 -14.34 -5.44
CA LEU A 280 6.78 -14.59 -6.42
C LEU A 280 6.14 -15.15 -7.70
N ASP A 281 5.95 -14.33 -8.73
CA ASP A 281 5.53 -14.78 -10.07
C ASP A 281 6.61 -14.47 -11.12
N ALA A 282 6.75 -15.39 -12.08
CA ALA A 282 7.74 -15.37 -13.15
C ALA A 282 7.12 -15.11 -14.53
N ARG A 283 5.82 -14.76 -14.62
CA ARG A 283 5.09 -14.81 -15.89
C ARG A 283 5.31 -13.69 -16.90
N GLN A 284 6.04 -12.62 -16.59
CA GLN A 284 6.44 -11.62 -17.61
C GLN A 284 7.83 -11.03 -17.32
N MET A 285 8.86 -11.55 -18.00
CA MET A 285 10.10 -10.81 -18.23
C MET A 285 9.86 -9.87 -19.43
N VAL A 286 9.32 -8.68 -19.19
CA VAL A 286 9.30 -7.59 -20.18
C VAL A 286 9.89 -6.34 -19.53
N SER A 287 11.19 -6.14 -19.76
CA SER A 287 11.92 -4.87 -19.85
C SER A 287 11.40 -3.65 -19.07
N LEU A 288 11.25 -3.74 -17.75
CA LEU A 288 11.18 -2.58 -16.85
C LEU A 288 11.97 -2.90 -15.58
N TYR A 289 13.16 -2.30 -15.48
CA TYR A 289 13.97 -2.31 -14.26
C TYR A 289 13.22 -1.51 -13.19
N TYR A 290 12.50 -2.21 -12.31
CA TYR A 290 11.80 -1.59 -11.19
C TYR A 290 12.80 -1.19 -10.09
N ALA A 291 12.45 -0.09 -9.41
CA ALA A 291 13.28 0.61 -8.44
C ALA A 291 13.81 -0.29 -7.30
N LEU A 292 15.03 0.01 -6.85
CA LEU A 292 15.72 -0.60 -5.71
C LEU A 292 14.79 -0.87 -4.51
N PRO A 293 14.61 -2.12 -4.06
CA PRO A 293 14.15 -2.42 -2.71
C PRO A 293 15.06 -1.79 -1.66
N LYS A 294 14.69 -0.60 -1.20
CA LYS A 294 15.33 0.09 -0.08
C LYS A 294 14.37 0.03 1.10
N GLU A 295 14.70 -0.78 2.10
CA GLU A 295 14.20 -0.52 3.46
C GLU A 295 14.82 0.82 3.91
N LYS A 296 14.04 1.89 4.00
CA LYS A 296 14.54 3.13 4.59
C LYS A 296 14.53 2.97 6.11
N ALA A 297 15.50 3.56 6.80
CA ALA A 297 15.47 3.59 8.27
C ALA A 297 14.24 4.36 8.83
N SER A 298 13.58 5.16 8.00
CA SER A 298 12.27 5.79 8.27
C SER A 298 11.09 4.83 8.12
N ASP A 299 11.26 3.72 7.40
CA ASP A 299 10.21 2.72 7.20
C ASP A 299 10.13 1.88 8.49
N CYS A 300 8.92 1.55 8.91
CA CYS A 300 8.65 0.89 10.20
C CYS A 300 8.81 1.76 11.45
N GLN A 301 8.51 3.06 11.38
CA GLN A 301 8.37 3.89 12.60
C GLN A 301 7.16 3.49 13.47
N LYS A 302 6.06 3.09 12.83
CA LYS A 302 4.80 2.73 13.51
C LYS A 302 4.67 1.25 13.88
N PHE A 303 5.27 0.37 13.09
CA PHE A 303 5.13 -1.07 13.24
C PHE A 303 6.49 -1.72 13.51
N ASN A 304 6.46 -2.78 14.31
CA ASN A 304 7.51 -3.78 14.36
C ASN A 304 7.02 -4.97 13.54
N LEU A 305 7.63 -5.15 12.38
CA LEU A 305 7.28 -6.18 11.40
C LEU A 305 8.45 -7.17 11.27
N SER A 306 8.17 -8.45 11.48
CA SER A 306 9.10 -9.54 11.15
C SER A 306 8.46 -10.49 10.14
N VAL A 307 9.26 -10.89 9.15
CA VAL A 307 8.84 -11.79 8.08
C VAL A 307 9.87 -12.90 7.94
N GLN A 308 9.40 -14.13 7.94
CA GLN A 308 10.25 -15.32 7.81
C GLN A 308 9.60 -16.30 6.84
N LEU A 309 10.37 -16.78 5.86
CA LEU A 309 9.97 -17.88 5.00
C LEU A 309 10.68 -19.15 5.47
N ILE A 310 9.91 -20.13 5.94
CA ILE A 310 10.44 -21.36 6.54
C ILE A 310 10.13 -22.52 5.59
N PRO A 311 11.10 -23.37 5.21
CA PRO A 311 10.82 -24.58 4.44
C PRO A 311 9.86 -25.51 5.22
N ASP A 312 8.79 -25.97 4.58
CA ASP A 312 7.86 -26.99 5.13
C ASP A 312 8.09 -28.32 4.39
N LYS A 313 7.40 -29.40 4.77
CA LYS A 313 7.47 -30.68 4.08
C LYS A 313 7.00 -30.52 2.64
N ALA A 314 7.82 -30.94 1.68
CA ALA A 314 7.44 -31.01 0.28
C ALA A 314 6.25 -31.98 0.09
N ASP A 315 5.33 -31.60 -0.77
CA ASP A 315 4.20 -32.42 -1.22
C ASP A 315 4.47 -32.94 -2.66
N GLU A 316 3.62 -33.81 -3.20
CA GLU A 316 3.76 -34.37 -4.56
C GLU A 316 3.82 -33.29 -5.67
N ASP A 317 3.32 -32.08 -5.39
CA ASP A 317 3.24 -30.95 -6.33
C ASP A 317 4.43 -29.95 -6.25
N GLY A 318 5.42 -30.18 -5.38
CA GLY A 318 6.66 -29.38 -5.32
C GLY A 318 7.04 -28.87 -3.92
N GLU A 319 7.95 -27.89 -3.90
CA GLU A 319 8.45 -27.27 -2.66
C GLU A 319 7.38 -26.41 -1.98
N VAL A 320 7.20 -26.61 -0.67
CA VAL A 320 6.23 -25.89 0.15
C VAL A 320 6.96 -25.05 1.18
N TYR A 321 6.58 -23.78 1.29
CA TYR A 321 7.14 -22.86 2.27
C TYR A 321 6.04 -22.35 3.21
N LYS A 322 6.34 -22.23 4.50
CA LYS A 322 5.49 -21.54 5.46
C LYS A 322 5.97 -20.09 5.61
N LEU A 323 5.18 -19.14 5.13
CA LEU A 323 5.43 -17.72 5.39
C LEU A 323 4.86 -17.38 6.77
N ARG A 324 5.71 -16.84 7.64
CA ARG A 324 5.37 -16.34 8.97
C ARG A 324 5.58 -14.83 8.99
N ILE A 325 4.53 -14.11 9.37
CA ILE A 325 4.52 -12.65 9.50
C ILE A 325 4.12 -12.35 10.94
N ASP A 326 4.97 -11.67 11.70
CA ASP A 326 4.60 -11.13 13.01
C ASP A 326 4.51 -9.60 12.91
N VAL A 327 3.36 -9.05 13.34
CA VAL A 327 3.09 -7.61 13.31
C VAL A 327 2.77 -7.12 14.72
N LEU A 328 3.45 -6.05 15.15
CA LEU A 328 3.21 -5.38 16.42
C LEU A 328 3.23 -3.87 16.23
N PHE A 329 2.29 -3.15 16.83
CA PHE A 329 2.26 -1.69 16.80
C PHE A 329 3.19 -1.08 17.87
N LYS A 330 3.99 -0.06 17.52
CA LYS A 330 5.06 0.50 18.39
C LYS A 330 4.61 1.57 19.37
N SER A 331 3.57 2.36 19.08
CA SER A 331 3.16 3.51 19.90
C SER A 331 2.10 3.14 20.95
N MET A 332 2.25 3.69 22.16
CA MET A 332 1.26 3.67 23.24
C MET A 332 0.43 4.98 23.28
N GLU A 333 0.78 5.99 22.46
CA GLU A 333 0.18 7.33 22.45
C GLU A 333 -0.98 7.51 21.44
N SER A 334 -1.29 6.50 20.62
CA SER A 334 -2.61 6.43 19.98
C SER A 334 -3.55 5.65 20.89
N ASP A 335 -4.19 6.37 21.81
CA ASP A 335 -5.25 5.86 22.68
C ASP A 335 -6.39 5.25 21.84
N CYS A 336 -6.29 3.96 21.54
CA CYS A 336 -7.42 3.05 21.35
C CYS A 336 -6.93 1.61 21.21
N VAL A 337 -6.38 1.08 22.30
CA VAL A 337 -6.38 -0.36 22.52
C VAL A 337 -6.94 -0.61 23.91
N HIS A 338 -7.65 -1.73 24.05
CA HIS A 338 -8.32 -2.37 25.20
C HIS A 338 -9.84 -2.38 25.01
N LEU A 339 -10.53 -3.50 24.75
CA LEU A 339 -10.19 -4.92 24.87
C LEU A 339 -11.08 -5.73 23.92
N SER A 340 -10.49 -6.54 23.05
CA SER A 340 -11.11 -7.84 22.74
C SER A 340 -10.41 -8.89 23.61
N LYS A 341 -10.87 -9.05 24.85
CA LYS A 341 -10.59 -10.28 25.63
C LYS A 341 -11.48 -11.40 25.08
N GLY A 342 -11.28 -11.75 23.82
CA GLY A 342 -12.03 -12.77 23.12
C GLY A 342 -11.28 -13.22 21.88
N ARG A 343 -11.54 -14.47 21.46
CA ARG A 343 -11.09 -15.06 20.19
C ARG A 343 -11.77 -14.38 18.99
N ALA A 344 -11.61 -13.06 18.83
CA ALA A 344 -11.97 -12.38 17.60
C ALA A 344 -11.02 -12.83 16.48
N ARG A 345 -11.55 -13.02 15.27
CA ARG A 345 -10.72 -13.35 14.11
C ARG A 345 -9.77 -12.18 13.85
N VAL A 346 -8.50 -12.48 13.63
CA VAL A 346 -7.44 -11.48 13.37
C VAL A 346 -7.54 -10.97 11.92
N ILE A 347 -7.99 -11.84 11.00
CA ILE A 347 -8.16 -11.56 9.58
C ILE A 347 -9.65 -11.34 9.30
N SER A 348 -9.98 -10.16 8.78
CA SER A 348 -11.34 -9.76 8.38
C SER A 348 -11.70 -10.37 7.04
N LYS A 349 -10.80 -10.22 6.07
CA LYS A 349 -10.95 -10.64 4.67
C LYS A 349 -9.56 -10.84 4.08
N TYR A 350 -9.46 -11.65 3.02
CA TYR A 350 -8.30 -11.65 2.13
C TYR A 350 -8.77 -11.66 0.68
N GLU A 351 -7.98 -11.09 -0.22
CA GLU A 351 -8.22 -11.12 -1.66
C GLU A 351 -6.93 -11.28 -2.44
N MET A 352 -7.02 -12.01 -3.55
CA MET A 352 -5.94 -12.09 -4.54
C MET A 352 -6.15 -10.98 -5.56
N ASN A 353 -5.29 -9.99 -5.54
CA ASN A 353 -5.34 -8.87 -6.44
C ASN A 353 -4.41 -9.11 -7.63
N ASN A 354 -5.03 -9.24 -8.80
CA ASN A 354 -4.37 -9.41 -10.11
C ASN A 354 -4.29 -8.10 -10.90
N VAL A 355 -4.85 -7.01 -10.37
CA VAL A 355 -5.02 -5.71 -11.07
C VAL A 355 -3.99 -4.68 -10.60
N LEU A 356 -3.59 -4.70 -9.32
CA LEU A 356 -2.59 -3.78 -8.75
C LEU A 356 -1.14 -4.27 -8.85
N SER A 357 -0.91 -5.54 -9.20
CA SER A 357 0.43 -6.12 -9.37
C SER A 357 0.42 -7.16 -10.47
N GLU A 358 1.29 -6.99 -11.47
CA GLU A 358 1.54 -7.97 -12.54
C GLU A 358 2.04 -9.33 -11.99
N ARG A 359 2.44 -9.38 -10.71
CA ARG A 359 3.01 -10.55 -10.02
C ARG A 359 2.02 -11.35 -9.18
N GLY A 360 0.76 -10.91 -9.09
CA GLY A 360 -0.21 -11.45 -8.15
C GLY A 360 0.11 -11.03 -6.71
N SER A 361 -0.81 -10.34 -6.06
CA SER A 361 -0.64 -9.88 -4.67
C SER A 361 -1.76 -10.45 -3.80
N LEU A 362 -1.41 -10.89 -2.59
CA LEU A 362 -2.38 -11.30 -1.58
C LEU A 362 -2.56 -10.14 -0.59
N ILE A 363 -3.75 -9.56 -0.57
CA ILE A 363 -4.10 -8.51 0.37
C ILE A 363 -4.88 -9.14 1.52
N ILE A 364 -4.40 -8.93 2.75
CA ILE A 364 -5.01 -9.43 3.98
C ILE A 364 -5.45 -8.22 4.80
N TYR A 365 -6.75 -8.12 5.05
CA TYR A 365 -7.36 -7.08 5.86
C TYR A 365 -7.39 -7.52 7.32
N LEU A 366 -6.85 -6.70 8.22
CA LEU A 366 -6.84 -6.95 9.66
C LEU A 366 -7.78 -6.00 10.40
N ASP A 367 -8.67 -6.56 11.23
CA ASP A 367 -9.59 -5.78 12.08
C ASP A 367 -8.84 -4.96 13.14
N LYS A 368 -7.66 -5.42 13.55
CA LYS A 368 -6.83 -4.82 14.61
C LYS A 368 -5.40 -5.36 14.59
N VAL A 369 -4.46 -4.55 15.09
CA VAL A 369 -3.09 -4.95 15.39
C VAL A 369 -2.79 -4.60 16.84
N SER A 370 -2.26 -5.56 17.60
CA SER A 370 -1.94 -5.36 19.03
C SER A 370 -0.67 -4.53 19.22
N HIS A 371 -0.62 -3.71 20.28
CA HIS A 371 0.58 -2.99 20.74
C HIS A 371 1.30 -3.70 21.90
N LYS A 372 0.76 -4.84 22.37
CA LYS A 372 1.27 -5.56 23.56
C LYS A 372 1.99 -6.85 23.20
N LEU A 373 1.35 -7.64 22.37
CA LEU A 373 1.82 -8.92 21.87
C LEU A 373 1.81 -8.88 20.33
N PRO A 374 2.83 -9.44 19.67
CA PRO A 374 2.83 -9.57 18.22
C PRO A 374 1.69 -10.47 17.77
N GLU A 375 0.96 -10.05 16.74
CA GLU A 375 -0.03 -10.89 16.06
C GLU A 375 0.70 -11.72 15.00
N GLU A 376 0.62 -13.05 15.08
CA GLU A 376 1.24 -13.97 14.12
C GLU A 376 0.23 -14.36 13.02
N ILE A 377 0.60 -14.09 11.77
CA ILE A 377 -0.11 -14.57 10.59
C ILE A 377 0.81 -15.57 9.89
N SER A 378 0.32 -16.79 9.68
CA SER A 378 1.08 -17.78 8.91
C SER A 378 0.22 -18.61 7.98
N PHE A 379 0.75 -18.84 6.78
CA PHE A 379 0.11 -19.65 5.75
C PHE A 379 1.15 -20.32 4.85
N ARG A 380 0.73 -21.36 4.13
CA ARG A 380 1.58 -22.11 3.21
C ARG A 380 1.57 -21.50 1.81
N ILE A 381 2.73 -21.48 1.19
CA ILE A 381 2.96 -21.03 -0.17
C ILE A 381 3.51 -22.24 -0.94
N HIS A 382 2.79 -22.64 -1.99
CA HIS A 382 3.14 -23.77 -2.84
C HIS A 382 3.84 -23.27 -4.10
N GLN A 383 5.04 -23.78 -4.38
CA GLN A 383 5.74 -23.46 -5.62
C GLN A 383 5.21 -24.32 -6.77
N LYS A 384 4.37 -23.74 -7.64
CA LYS A 384 3.81 -24.46 -8.80
C LYS A 384 4.82 -24.76 -9.91
N SER A 385 5.91 -23.99 -10.00
CA SER A 385 6.94 -24.19 -11.02
C SER A 385 8.32 -23.73 -10.53
N PRO A 386 9.40 -24.47 -10.82
CA PRO A 386 10.76 -24.04 -10.53
C PRO A 386 11.13 -22.85 -11.42
N VAL A 387 11.66 -21.79 -10.82
CA VAL A 387 12.11 -20.56 -11.49
C VAL A 387 13.62 -20.43 -11.30
N GLY A 388 14.35 -20.08 -12.37
CA GLY A 388 15.82 -20.01 -12.35
C GLY A 388 16.38 -18.90 -11.45
N VAL A 389 15.78 -17.71 -11.48
CA VAL A 389 16.14 -16.57 -10.63
C VAL A 389 14.88 -16.03 -9.96
N LEU A 390 14.77 -16.23 -8.65
CA LEU A 390 13.70 -15.66 -7.83
C LEU A 390 14.15 -14.28 -7.35
N GLN A 391 13.35 -13.25 -7.65
CA GLN A 391 13.52 -11.93 -7.03
C GLN A 391 12.98 -11.96 -5.60
N PRO A 392 13.43 -11.08 -4.69
CA PRO A 392 12.77 -10.92 -3.40
C PRO A 392 11.34 -10.42 -3.57
N ALA A 393 10.43 -10.91 -2.72
CA ALA A 393 9.08 -10.39 -2.61
C ALA A 393 8.94 -9.56 -1.33
N ALA A 394 8.00 -8.63 -1.32
CA ALA A 394 7.74 -7.77 -0.19
C ALA A 394 6.52 -8.24 0.61
N VAL A 395 6.59 -8.03 1.92
CA VAL A 395 5.42 -7.87 2.77
C VAL A 395 5.42 -6.41 3.20
N SER A 396 4.34 -5.71 2.90
CA SER A 396 4.12 -4.35 3.38
C SER A 396 2.96 -4.35 4.35
N VAL A 397 3.16 -3.70 5.50
CA VAL A 397 2.10 -3.37 6.43
C VAL A 397 1.94 -1.88 6.43
N TYR A 398 0.73 -1.43 6.14
CA TYR A 398 0.37 -0.04 6.21
C TYR A 398 -0.98 0.11 6.88
N GLU A 399 -1.13 1.23 7.57
CA GLU A 399 -2.45 1.72 7.91
C GLU A 399 -3.04 2.26 6.61
N TYR A 400 -4.24 1.83 6.22
CA TYR A 400 -4.89 2.10 4.93
C TYR A 400 -4.91 3.58 4.54
N TYR A 401 -4.81 4.49 5.52
CA TYR A 401 -4.85 5.95 5.34
C TYR A 401 -3.53 6.66 5.67
N ASP A 402 -2.44 5.93 5.95
CA ASP A 402 -1.08 6.47 6.07
C ASP A 402 -0.16 5.81 5.04
N GLN A 403 0.49 6.63 4.20
CA GLN A 403 1.42 6.15 3.18
C GLN A 403 2.78 5.69 3.75
N THR A 404 3.00 5.83 5.07
CA THR A 404 4.18 5.27 5.75
C THR A 404 4.05 3.77 5.96
N GLN A 405 4.29 3.05 4.87
CA GLN A 405 4.39 1.59 4.89
C GLN A 405 5.64 1.12 5.65
N CYS A 406 5.46 0.08 6.46
CA CYS A 406 6.55 -0.74 6.94
C CYS A 406 6.72 -1.92 5.99
N VAL A 407 7.83 -1.93 5.25
CA VAL A 407 8.10 -2.96 4.24
C VAL A 407 9.23 -3.85 4.73
N LYS A 408 9.02 -5.17 4.62
CA LYS A 408 10.05 -6.19 4.85
C LYS A 408 10.06 -7.16 3.69
N PHE A 409 11.25 -7.51 3.23
CA PHE A 409 11.40 -8.44 2.12
C PHE A 409 11.62 -9.86 2.61
N TYR A 410 11.19 -10.83 1.82
CA TYR A 410 11.42 -12.24 2.06
C TYR A 410 11.88 -12.95 0.78
N HIS A 411 12.70 -13.98 0.96
CA HIS A 411 13.22 -14.78 -0.14
C HIS A 411 13.60 -16.18 0.37
N PRO A 412 13.35 -17.27 -0.38
CA PRO A 412 13.61 -18.64 0.09
C PRO A 412 15.05 -18.94 0.48
N LYS A 413 16.00 -18.32 -0.22
CA LYS A 413 17.44 -18.55 -0.03
C LYS A 413 18.21 -17.34 0.53
N ARG A 414 17.58 -16.16 0.69
CA ARG A 414 18.27 -14.90 1.04
C ARG A 414 17.73 -14.37 2.35
N THR A 415 18.62 -14.02 3.28
CA THR A 415 18.25 -13.46 4.58
C THR A 415 17.57 -12.11 4.41
N ALA A 416 16.39 -11.94 5.01
CA ALA A 416 15.58 -10.70 4.97
C ALA A 416 15.26 -10.15 3.56
N GLY A 417 15.27 -11.02 2.53
CA GLY A 417 14.97 -10.61 1.16
C GLY A 417 15.88 -9.51 0.58
N LEU A 418 17.10 -9.35 1.11
CA LEU A 418 18.06 -8.38 0.62
C LEU A 418 18.36 -8.65 -0.87
N LEU A 419 18.34 -7.59 -1.68
CA LEU A 419 18.93 -7.61 -3.01
C LEU A 419 20.40 -7.95 -2.91
N GLN A 420 20.91 -8.70 -3.88
CA GLN A 420 22.34 -8.75 -4.06
C GLN A 420 22.82 -7.35 -4.45
N ARG A 421 23.85 -6.88 -3.77
CA ARG A 421 24.48 -5.59 -4.02
C ARG A 421 25.95 -5.86 -4.28
N LEU A 422 26.49 -5.24 -5.33
CA LEU A 422 27.93 -5.18 -5.49
C LEU A 422 28.40 -3.93 -4.76
N CYS A 423 28.85 -4.11 -3.52
CA CYS A 423 29.27 -2.98 -2.68
C CYS A 423 30.77 -2.77 -2.78
N ARG A 424 31.17 -1.52 -3.00
CA ARG A 424 32.56 -1.06 -3.00
C ARG A 424 32.68 0.06 -1.98
N LYS A 425 33.27 -0.23 -0.81
CA LYS A 425 33.28 0.69 0.33
C LYS A 425 31.84 1.18 0.63
N GLU A 426 31.52 2.46 0.41
CA GLU A 426 30.19 3.05 0.64
C GLU A 426 29.29 3.10 -0.62
N GLU A 427 29.81 2.76 -1.80
CA GLU A 427 29.07 2.82 -3.06
C GLU A 427 28.63 1.42 -3.48
N CYS A 428 27.31 1.18 -3.54
CA CYS A 428 26.76 -0.12 -3.93
C CYS A 428 25.94 -0.01 -5.22
N SER A 429 26.22 -0.86 -6.20
CA SER A 429 25.37 -1.05 -7.38
C SER A 429 24.44 -2.26 -7.22
N CYS A 430 23.34 -2.28 -7.98
CA CYS A 430 22.43 -3.42 -8.03
C CYS A 430 23.14 -4.61 -8.70
N ALA A 431 23.07 -5.80 -8.09
CA ALA A 431 23.73 -7.02 -8.57
C ALA A 431 22.72 -8.09 -9.02
N GLU A 432 21.62 -7.69 -9.66
CA GLU A 432 20.65 -8.60 -10.29
C GLU A 432 20.91 -8.77 -11.80
N GLU A 433 22.17 -8.73 -12.21
CA GLU A 433 22.57 -9.04 -13.58
C GLU A 433 22.63 -10.55 -13.82
N ASN A 434 22.51 -10.95 -15.09
CA ASN A 434 22.76 -12.33 -15.49
C ASN A 434 24.20 -12.75 -15.13
N CYS A 435 24.37 -14.00 -14.71
CA CYS A 435 25.67 -14.54 -14.36
C CYS A 435 26.54 -14.81 -15.59
N SER A 436 27.82 -14.48 -15.53
CA SER A 436 28.81 -15.12 -16.39
C SER A 436 28.89 -16.61 -16.05
N MET A 437 28.89 -17.43 -17.08
CA MET A 437 29.08 -18.87 -16.95
C MET A 437 30.49 -19.23 -17.38
N GLN A 438 31.20 -19.98 -16.54
CA GLN A 438 32.45 -20.59 -16.93
C GLN A 438 32.22 -21.50 -18.12
N LYS A 439 32.90 -21.19 -19.22
CA LYS A 439 32.82 -21.96 -20.44
C LYS A 439 33.55 -23.29 -20.22
N LYS A 440 32.76 -24.36 -20.09
CA LYS A 440 33.24 -25.75 -19.95
C LYS A 440 33.05 -26.57 -21.23
N GLU A 441 32.36 -26.01 -22.23
CA GLU A 441 32.13 -26.65 -23.53
C GLU A 441 33.36 -26.56 -24.43
N LYS A 442 33.36 -27.33 -25.53
CA LYS A 442 34.44 -27.27 -26.54
C LYS A 442 34.30 -26.00 -27.37
N ILE A 443 35.02 -24.96 -26.97
CA ILE A 443 35.07 -23.67 -27.68
C ILE A 443 36.08 -23.75 -28.83
N SER A 444 35.68 -23.25 -30.00
CA SER A 444 36.54 -23.12 -31.18
C SER A 444 37.55 -21.97 -31.07
N ASN A 445 38.68 -22.06 -31.78
CA ASN A 445 39.70 -21.00 -31.77
C ASN A 445 39.20 -19.72 -32.46
N ASP A 446 38.35 -19.87 -33.48
CA ASP A 446 37.70 -18.76 -34.16
C ASP A 446 36.83 -17.94 -33.19
N GLU A 447 36.08 -18.60 -32.30
CA GLU A 447 35.27 -17.94 -31.28
C GLU A 447 36.13 -17.15 -30.27
N ARG A 448 37.21 -17.75 -29.77
CA ARG A 448 38.14 -17.06 -28.84
C ARG A 448 38.77 -15.83 -29.49
N THR A 449 39.19 -15.96 -30.75
CA THR A 449 39.82 -14.89 -31.52
C THR A 449 38.83 -13.77 -31.84
N ALA A 450 37.61 -14.13 -32.25
CA ALA A 450 36.54 -13.17 -32.51
C ALA A 450 36.18 -12.38 -31.24
N MET A 451 36.10 -13.05 -30.08
CA MET A 451 35.81 -12.39 -28.80
C MET A 451 36.94 -11.47 -28.34
N THR A 452 38.19 -11.88 -28.49
CA THR A 452 39.38 -11.06 -28.16
C THR A 452 39.37 -9.71 -28.87
N CYS A 453 38.82 -9.68 -30.08
CA CYS A 453 38.76 -8.53 -30.96
C CYS A 453 37.37 -7.96 -31.20
N ASP A 454 36.40 -8.30 -30.34
CA ASP A 454 35.06 -7.74 -30.45
C ASP A 454 35.10 -6.22 -30.24
N THR A 455 34.57 -5.48 -31.20
CA THR A 455 34.45 -4.00 -31.19
C THR A 455 32.99 -3.55 -31.23
N SER A 456 32.03 -4.49 -31.11
CA SER A 456 30.61 -4.18 -31.12
C SER A 456 30.26 -3.21 -30.00
N VAL A 457 29.36 -2.27 -30.29
CA VAL A 457 29.00 -1.15 -29.40
C VAL A 457 28.69 -1.58 -27.96
N ASN A 458 28.14 -2.79 -27.79
CA ASN A 458 27.72 -3.33 -26.50
C ASN A 458 28.61 -4.48 -25.97
N SER A 459 29.58 -5.00 -26.71
CA SER A 459 30.41 -6.15 -26.29
C SER A 459 31.90 -5.95 -26.59
N LYS A 460 32.34 -4.70 -26.63
CA LYS A 460 33.74 -4.37 -26.87
C LYS A 460 34.63 -4.96 -25.78
N THR A 461 35.44 -5.95 -26.13
CA THR A 461 36.46 -6.52 -25.26
C THR A 461 37.58 -5.50 -25.06
N ASP A 462 37.76 -5.03 -23.82
CA ASP A 462 38.78 -4.04 -23.48
C ASP A 462 40.09 -4.72 -23.07
N PHE A 463 40.01 -5.75 -22.23
CA PHE A 463 41.17 -6.47 -21.71
C PHE A 463 41.04 -7.99 -21.89
N VAL A 464 42.19 -8.65 -22.01
CA VAL A 464 42.31 -10.12 -22.07
C VAL A 464 43.50 -10.57 -21.23
N TYR A 465 43.23 -11.26 -20.14
CA TYR A 465 44.22 -11.67 -19.15
C TYR A 465 44.20 -13.16 -18.86
N LYS A 466 45.39 -13.71 -18.62
CA LYS A 466 45.56 -14.98 -17.94
C LYS A 466 45.75 -14.70 -16.46
N VAL A 467 44.85 -15.19 -15.63
CA VAL A 467 44.84 -14.90 -14.19
C VAL A 467 44.93 -16.16 -13.37
N ARG A 468 45.57 -16.08 -12.19
CA ARG A 468 45.61 -17.14 -11.18
C ARG A 468 44.86 -16.70 -9.94
N VAL A 469 43.94 -17.52 -9.45
CA VAL A 469 43.19 -17.24 -8.23
C VAL A 469 44.08 -17.53 -7.02
N GLU A 470 44.44 -16.50 -6.26
CA GLU A 470 45.30 -16.59 -5.06
C GLU A 470 44.46 -16.75 -3.79
N ASP A 471 43.37 -15.99 -3.68
CA ASP A 471 42.45 -16.10 -2.54
C ASP A 471 41.00 -15.85 -2.91
N PHE A 472 40.09 -16.32 -2.05
CA PHE A 472 38.66 -16.18 -2.20
C PHE A 472 37.99 -15.94 -0.85
N PHE A 473 37.22 -14.85 -0.76
CA PHE A 473 36.39 -14.52 0.38
C PHE A 473 34.92 -14.46 -0.03
N ALA A 474 34.11 -15.29 0.60
CA ALA A 474 32.66 -15.33 0.41
C ALA A 474 31.99 -14.33 1.35
N ASP A 475 31.26 -13.37 0.79
CA ASP A 475 30.42 -12.43 1.54
C ASP A 475 28.93 -12.67 1.24
N LEU A 476 28.06 -12.13 2.07
CA LEU A 476 26.61 -12.10 1.85
C LEU A 476 26.22 -11.18 0.68
N SER A 477 26.99 -10.12 0.41
CA SER A 477 26.69 -9.19 -0.68
C SER A 477 27.56 -9.39 -1.93
N THR A 478 28.88 -9.56 -1.76
CA THR A 478 29.83 -9.54 -2.88
C THR A 478 30.95 -10.55 -2.64
N ASP A 479 31.11 -11.49 -3.57
CA ASP A 479 32.23 -12.42 -3.52
C ASP A 479 33.51 -11.72 -3.99
N VAL A 480 34.58 -11.89 -3.23
CA VAL A 480 35.86 -11.23 -3.51
C VAL A 480 36.90 -12.28 -3.87
N TYR A 481 37.41 -12.20 -5.09
CA TYR A 481 38.48 -13.04 -5.60
C TYR A 481 39.75 -12.21 -5.74
N THR A 482 40.78 -12.57 -4.99
CA THR A 482 42.11 -11.96 -5.17
C THR A 482 42.86 -12.77 -6.22
N MET A 483 43.13 -12.16 -7.37
CA MET A 483 43.75 -12.82 -8.51
C MET A 483 45.05 -12.15 -8.91
N ARG A 484 46.04 -12.95 -9.31
CA ARG A 484 47.28 -12.48 -9.92
C ARG A 484 47.16 -12.49 -11.43
N ILE A 485 47.46 -11.37 -12.08
CA ILE A 485 47.57 -11.32 -13.54
C ILE A 485 48.91 -11.94 -13.94
N VAL A 486 48.88 -13.15 -14.50
CA VAL A 486 50.06 -13.91 -14.90
C VAL A 486 50.55 -13.46 -16.27
N GLU A 487 49.62 -13.14 -17.17
CA GLU A 487 49.91 -12.72 -18.55
C GLU A 487 48.89 -11.69 -19.01
N SER A 488 49.37 -10.63 -19.66
CA SER A 488 48.55 -9.57 -20.25
C SER A 488 48.57 -9.70 -21.77
N ILE A 489 47.55 -10.35 -22.33
CA ILE A 489 47.46 -10.62 -23.77
C ILE A 489 46.99 -9.36 -24.49
N LYS A 490 45.92 -8.73 -23.97
CA LYS A 490 45.43 -7.42 -24.39
C LYS A 490 45.32 -6.53 -23.16
N GLU A 491 46.12 -5.48 -23.11
CA GLU A 491 46.08 -4.50 -22.02
C GLU A 491 44.83 -3.64 -22.15
N GLY A 492 44.09 -3.49 -21.04
CA GLY A 492 42.88 -2.67 -20.99
C GLY A 492 43.18 -1.18 -21.09
N SER A 493 42.16 -0.38 -21.38
CA SER A 493 42.30 1.08 -21.50
C SER A 493 42.45 1.80 -20.16
N SER A 494 42.13 1.13 -19.05
CA SER A 494 41.99 1.76 -17.72
C SER A 494 43.07 1.37 -16.70
N ASP A 495 43.42 0.08 -16.60
CA ASP A 495 44.41 -0.43 -15.64
C ASP A 495 45.83 -0.25 -16.20
N VAL A 496 46.71 0.38 -15.41
CA VAL A 496 48.09 0.67 -15.80
C VAL A 496 49.01 -0.44 -15.29
N ALA A 497 49.76 -1.07 -16.20
CA ALA A 497 50.74 -2.11 -15.90
C ALA A 497 50.17 -3.28 -15.05
N PRO A 498 49.13 -3.98 -15.55
CA PRO A 498 48.45 -5.06 -14.83
C PRO A 498 49.34 -6.29 -14.55
N LEU A 499 50.37 -6.52 -15.38
CA LEU A 499 51.18 -7.74 -15.34
C LEU A 499 51.87 -7.97 -13.98
N GLY A 500 51.70 -9.16 -13.43
CA GLY A 500 52.29 -9.61 -12.16
C GLY A 500 51.59 -9.08 -10.90
N GLN A 501 50.68 -8.11 -11.03
CA GLN A 501 49.98 -7.48 -9.92
C GLN A 501 48.85 -8.36 -9.38
N LEU A 502 48.50 -8.12 -8.11
CA LEU A 502 47.27 -8.63 -7.52
C LEU A 502 46.14 -7.65 -7.80
N ARG A 503 45.03 -8.18 -8.32
CA ARG A 503 43.81 -7.43 -8.61
C ARG A 503 42.63 -8.11 -7.95
N THR A 504 41.68 -7.28 -7.53
CA THR A 504 40.45 -7.75 -6.90
C THR A 504 39.39 -7.91 -7.96
N PHE A 505 38.86 -9.13 -8.10
CA PHE A 505 37.72 -9.44 -8.93
C PHE A 505 36.50 -9.65 -8.03
N LEU A 506 35.42 -8.95 -8.34
CA LEU A 506 34.17 -8.99 -7.61
C LEU A 506 33.18 -9.84 -8.39
N GLY A 507 32.63 -10.86 -7.73
CA GLY A 507 31.59 -11.71 -8.29
C GLY A 507 30.30 -11.60 -7.51
N TYR A 508 29.21 -11.95 -8.17
CA TYR A 508 27.91 -12.04 -7.51
C TYR A 508 27.78 -13.38 -6.77
N PRO A 509 27.38 -13.39 -5.48
CA PRO A 509 27.27 -14.63 -4.71
C PRO A 509 26.36 -15.69 -5.34
N HIS A 510 25.28 -15.29 -6.03
CA HIS A 510 24.41 -16.24 -6.74
C HIS A 510 25.07 -16.87 -7.98
N CYS A 511 26.12 -16.25 -8.53
CA CYS A 511 26.88 -16.73 -9.67
C CYS A 511 28.08 -17.59 -9.28
N ARG A 512 28.31 -17.84 -7.98
CA ARG A 512 29.50 -18.56 -7.49
C ARG A 512 29.65 -19.93 -8.15
N GLU A 513 28.56 -20.69 -8.25
CA GLU A 513 28.57 -22.03 -8.87
C GLU A 513 28.80 -21.97 -10.38
N THR A 514 28.24 -20.97 -11.08
CA THR A 514 28.37 -20.82 -12.54
C THR A 514 29.74 -20.28 -12.94
N ILE A 515 30.30 -19.37 -12.15
CA ILE A 515 31.64 -18.80 -12.32
C ILE A 515 32.71 -19.86 -12.01
N GLY A 516 32.50 -20.70 -11.00
CA GLY A 516 33.29 -21.92 -10.77
C GLY A 516 34.80 -21.71 -10.65
N LEU A 517 35.23 -20.57 -10.10
CA LEU A 517 36.64 -20.25 -9.89
C LEU A 517 37.16 -20.94 -8.63
N LEU A 518 38.33 -21.58 -8.75
CA LEU A 518 38.95 -22.35 -7.67
C LEU A 518 40.31 -21.76 -7.30
N LYS A 519 40.57 -21.67 -6.00
CA LYS A 519 41.86 -21.22 -5.47
C LYS A 519 43.01 -22.07 -6.01
N GLY A 520 44.08 -21.42 -6.45
CA GLY A 520 45.28 -22.03 -7.01
C GLY A 520 45.22 -22.37 -8.50
N LYS A 521 44.05 -22.29 -9.13
CA LYS A 521 43.83 -22.55 -10.56
C LYS A 521 43.97 -21.29 -11.42
N THR A 522 44.22 -21.49 -12.71
CA THR A 522 44.39 -20.44 -13.72
C THR A 522 43.22 -20.37 -14.69
N TYR A 523 42.87 -19.17 -15.13
CA TYR A 523 41.72 -18.89 -15.98
C TYR A 523 42.06 -17.82 -17.02
N LEU A 524 41.43 -17.92 -18.19
CA LEU A 524 41.35 -16.87 -19.19
C LEU A 524 40.15 -15.97 -18.85
N ILE A 525 40.40 -14.67 -18.64
CA ILE A 525 39.36 -13.68 -18.40
C ILE A 525 39.42 -12.60 -19.48
N MET A 526 38.29 -12.36 -20.14
CA MET A 526 38.08 -11.24 -21.06
C MET A 526 36.92 -10.39 -20.56
N GLY A 527 37.07 -9.07 -20.58
CA GLY A 527 36.03 -8.17 -20.07
C GLY A 527 36.05 -6.79 -20.72
N MET A 528 35.12 -5.95 -20.29
CA MET A 528 34.91 -4.61 -20.86
C MET A 528 35.50 -3.54 -19.94
N SER A 529 35.72 -2.33 -20.47
CA SER A 529 36.21 -1.20 -19.69
C SER A 529 35.24 -0.78 -18.58
N ASN A 530 33.93 -0.96 -18.81
CA ASN A 530 32.88 -0.63 -17.84
C ASN A 530 32.89 -1.53 -16.60
N ASP A 531 33.58 -2.67 -16.69
CA ASP A 531 33.72 -3.62 -15.59
C ASP A 531 34.93 -3.27 -14.69
N ILE A 532 35.75 -2.28 -15.08
CA ILE A 532 36.94 -1.84 -14.36
C ILE A 532 36.64 -0.59 -13.55
N TYR A 533 36.98 -0.64 -12.27
CA TYR A 533 36.82 0.49 -11.35
C TYR A 533 38.15 0.84 -10.71
N LYS A 534 38.48 2.13 -10.72
CA LYS A 534 39.68 2.65 -10.10
C LYS A 534 39.36 3.12 -8.67
N ASP A 535 40.05 2.56 -7.70
CA ASP A 535 40.07 3.10 -6.33
C ASP A 535 41.11 4.22 -6.27
N GLU A 536 40.65 5.47 -6.27
CA GLU A 536 41.53 6.65 -6.29
C GLU A 536 42.43 6.77 -5.06
N GLN A 537 42.00 6.24 -3.91
CA GLN A 537 42.74 6.36 -2.65
C GLN A 537 43.96 5.43 -2.60
N GLU A 538 43.77 4.18 -3.04
CA GLU A 538 44.82 3.14 -3.02
C GLU A 538 45.54 3.01 -4.37
N GLN A 539 45.08 3.75 -5.41
CA GLN A 539 45.51 3.58 -6.80
C GLN A 539 45.43 2.13 -7.28
N THR A 540 44.44 1.38 -6.79
CA THR A 540 44.19 -0.01 -7.19
C THR A 540 43.01 -0.12 -8.14
N TYR A 541 42.95 -1.23 -8.87
CA TYR A 541 41.91 -1.50 -9.85
C TYR A 541 41.11 -2.74 -9.44
N GLN A 542 39.79 -2.62 -9.53
CA GLN A 542 38.83 -3.68 -9.23
C GLN A 542 38.07 -4.04 -10.49
N TYR A 543 37.82 -5.34 -10.68
CA TYR A 543 37.16 -5.89 -11.85
C TYR A 543 35.84 -6.53 -11.44
N VAL A 544 34.76 -6.31 -12.19
CA VAL A 544 33.48 -6.99 -11.97
C VAL A 544 33.35 -8.16 -12.94
N LEU A 545 32.98 -9.33 -12.42
CA LEU A 545 32.60 -10.49 -13.23
C LEU A 545 31.11 -10.36 -13.59
N GLY A 546 30.80 -9.57 -14.62
CA GLY A 546 29.44 -9.31 -15.11
C GLY A 546 28.98 -10.32 -16.18
N GLU A 547 27.74 -10.22 -16.64
CA GLU A 547 27.12 -11.16 -17.61
C GLU A 547 28.02 -11.48 -18.83
N ARG A 548 28.72 -10.47 -19.34
CA ARG A 548 29.52 -10.56 -20.58
C ARG A 548 30.98 -10.91 -20.34
N THR A 549 31.40 -11.12 -19.10
CA THR A 549 32.76 -11.52 -18.80
C THR A 549 33.01 -12.95 -19.31
N TRP A 550 33.99 -13.10 -20.18
CA TRP A 550 34.44 -14.41 -20.64
C TRP A 550 35.26 -15.06 -19.53
N ILE A 551 34.89 -16.27 -19.11
CA ILE A 551 35.62 -17.04 -18.10
C ILE A 551 35.84 -18.46 -18.63
N GLU A 552 37.09 -18.84 -18.82
CA GLU A 552 37.45 -20.18 -19.30
C GLU A 552 38.62 -20.75 -18.48
N TYR A 553 38.53 -22.03 -18.10
CA TYR A 553 39.61 -22.67 -17.35
C TYR A 553 40.85 -22.83 -18.22
N TRP A 554 41.99 -22.35 -17.71
CA TRP A 554 43.30 -22.50 -18.36
C TRP A 554 44.04 -23.68 -17.71
N PRO A 555 44.10 -24.84 -18.39
CA PRO A 555 44.67 -26.06 -17.80
C PRO A 555 46.16 -25.92 -17.50
N THR A 556 46.63 -26.68 -16.52
CA THR A 556 48.05 -26.76 -16.20
C THR A 556 48.84 -27.47 -17.30
N THR A 557 50.16 -27.25 -17.36
CA THR A 557 51.04 -27.90 -18.35
C THR A 557 50.97 -29.43 -18.31
N ALA A 558 50.71 -30.01 -17.14
CA ALA A 558 50.49 -31.45 -16.96
C ALA A 558 49.12 -31.89 -17.49
N GLU A 559 48.05 -31.15 -17.19
CA GLU A 559 46.70 -31.42 -17.70
C GLU A 559 46.65 -31.32 -19.23
N CYS A 560 47.37 -30.38 -19.84
CA CYS A 560 47.48 -30.23 -21.31
C CYS A 560 48.06 -31.45 -22.04
N GLN A 561 48.72 -32.38 -21.33
CA GLN A 561 49.20 -33.63 -21.92
C GLN A 561 48.08 -34.65 -22.16
N THR A 562 46.92 -34.47 -21.54
CA THR A 562 45.75 -35.35 -21.69
C THR A 562 44.96 -35.02 -22.96
N ASP A 563 44.33 -36.02 -23.56
CA ASP A 563 43.50 -35.82 -24.76
C ASP A 563 42.25 -34.95 -24.49
N GLU A 564 41.83 -34.86 -23.22
CA GLU A 564 40.71 -34.01 -22.79
C GLU A 564 41.04 -32.52 -22.90
N HIS A 565 42.20 -32.10 -22.39
CA HIS A 565 42.57 -30.68 -22.30
C HIS A 565 43.51 -30.19 -23.42
N ARG A 566 44.19 -31.10 -24.14
CA ARG A 566 45.11 -30.76 -25.23
C ARG A 566 44.49 -29.79 -26.27
N PRO A 567 43.24 -29.98 -26.75
CA PRO A 567 42.63 -29.06 -27.71
C PRO A 567 42.47 -27.64 -27.16
N THR A 568 42.07 -27.51 -25.89
CA THR A 568 41.90 -26.21 -25.23
C THR A 568 43.23 -25.50 -25.07
N CYS A 569 44.28 -26.20 -24.63
CA CYS A 569 45.60 -25.59 -24.44
C CYS A 569 46.19 -25.07 -25.75
N LEU A 570 46.18 -25.90 -26.80
CA LEU A 570 46.65 -25.50 -28.13
C LEU A 570 45.84 -24.30 -28.67
N GLY A 571 44.53 -24.31 -28.45
CA GLY A 571 43.67 -23.22 -28.89
C GLY A 571 43.89 -21.90 -28.17
N MET A 572 44.19 -21.94 -26.87
CA MET A 572 44.56 -20.75 -26.11
C MET A 572 45.93 -20.21 -26.52
N GLU A 573 46.91 -21.09 -26.75
CA GLU A 573 48.25 -20.70 -27.23
C GLU A 573 48.19 -20.07 -28.63
N GLU A 574 47.46 -20.69 -29.57
CA GLU A 574 47.26 -20.15 -30.92
C GLU A 574 46.57 -18.77 -30.90
N MET A 575 45.55 -18.59 -30.04
CA MET A 575 44.89 -17.30 -29.86
C MET A 575 45.87 -16.23 -29.37
N VAL A 576 46.72 -16.55 -28.38
CA VAL A 576 47.73 -15.62 -27.85
C VAL A 576 48.76 -15.26 -28.92
N GLU A 577 49.29 -16.24 -29.65
CA GLU A 577 50.23 -16.02 -30.75
C GLU A 577 49.62 -15.16 -31.85
N THR A 578 48.41 -15.47 -32.28
CA THR A 578 47.68 -14.73 -33.32
C THR A 578 47.49 -13.27 -32.93
N TYR A 579 47.04 -13.01 -31.70
CA TYR A 579 46.85 -11.65 -31.21
C TYR A 579 48.20 -10.90 -31.10
N THR A 580 49.24 -11.57 -30.61
CA THR A 580 50.57 -10.95 -30.43
C THR A 580 51.19 -10.55 -31.77
N ILE A 581 51.00 -11.37 -32.81
CA ILE A 581 51.58 -11.14 -34.14
C ILE A 581 50.75 -10.15 -34.96
N PHE A 582 49.42 -10.31 -34.98
CA PHE A 582 48.54 -9.60 -35.92
C PHE A 582 47.65 -8.53 -35.26
N GLY A 583 47.51 -8.54 -33.93
CA GLY A 583 46.55 -7.71 -33.21
C GLY A 583 45.11 -7.99 -33.63
N CYS A 584 44.23 -6.99 -33.46
CA CYS A 584 42.88 -7.06 -34.00
C CYS A 584 42.82 -6.56 -35.45
N PRO A 585 42.25 -7.34 -36.39
CA PRO A 585 42.08 -6.89 -37.75
C PRO A 585 41.12 -5.68 -37.79
N ASN A 586 41.56 -4.57 -38.38
CA ASN A 586 40.71 -3.40 -38.62
C ASN A 586 39.55 -3.83 -39.55
N LYS A 587 38.32 -3.81 -39.06
CA LYS A 587 37.11 -3.84 -39.89
C LYS A 587 36.50 -2.45 -39.98
#